data_AF-A0A0M4G410-F1
#
_entry.id   AF-A0A0M4G410-F1
#
_cell.length_a   1.000
_cell.length_b   1.000
_cell.length_c   1.000
_cell.angle_alpha   90.00
_cell.angle_beta   90.00
_cell.angle_gamma   90.00
#
_symmetry.space_group_name_H-M   'P 1'
#
loop_
_entity.id
_entity.type
_entity.pdbx_description
1 polymer ?
#
loop_
_entity_poly.entity_id
_entity_poly.type
_entity_poly.pdbx_seq_one_letter_code
_entity_poly.pdbx_strand_id
1 'polypeptide(L)'
;MNQNWSQIFCNEVALPKHFNIKALYNPNRQTVYASEMWFIEECFKAGFFDIHKYEINIAPLSDTILRQQRIEIMRLKDYSRENEFIIGSLWNLIHVIKQSGFEVVESGDSIPGYARAYVPAWKLMISPSTQSITDILHMLTQKDEKICIATSEYYGSDEKTVAYFIESKPQFHKVYKAFLREKASERAKIENL
;
A
#
# COMPACT_ATOMS: atom_id res chain seq x y z
N MET A 1 2.53 -22.77 -12.13
CA MET A 1 2.13 -21.46 -12.68
C MET A 1 3.26 -20.50 -12.36
N ASN A 2 3.95 -19.97 -13.38
CA ASN A 2 5.11 -19.11 -13.16
C ASN A 2 4.64 -17.79 -12.56
N GLN A 3 4.89 -17.62 -11.26
CA GLN A 3 4.66 -16.38 -10.53
C GLN A 3 5.70 -15.35 -10.95
N ASN A 4 5.47 -14.67 -12.07
CA ASN A 4 6.44 -13.76 -12.71
C ASN A 4 6.46 -12.34 -12.09
N TRP A 5 6.03 -12.19 -10.83
CA TRP A 5 6.08 -10.90 -10.12
C TRP A 5 7.52 -10.38 -10.00
N SER A 6 8.50 -11.30 -10.00
CA SER A 6 9.93 -10.98 -9.99
C SER A 6 10.39 -10.17 -11.21
N GLN A 7 9.62 -10.10 -12.30
CA GLN A 7 9.96 -9.22 -13.43
C GLN A 7 9.76 -7.74 -13.08
N ILE A 8 8.78 -7.44 -12.23
CA ILE A 8 8.49 -6.10 -11.74
C ILE A 8 9.29 -5.80 -10.47
N PHE A 9 9.25 -6.73 -9.52
CA PHE A 9 9.96 -6.64 -8.25
C PHE A 9 11.31 -7.37 -8.33
N CYS A 10 12.18 -6.95 -9.27
CA CYS A 10 13.51 -7.54 -9.48
C CYS A 10 14.65 -6.83 -8.74
N ASN A 11 14.47 -5.54 -8.43
CA ASN A 11 15.52 -4.70 -7.87
C ASN A 11 15.25 -4.41 -6.38
N GLU A 12 15.49 -5.43 -5.54
CA GLU A 12 15.34 -5.28 -4.09
C GLU A 12 16.43 -4.36 -3.53
N VAL A 13 16.02 -3.40 -2.71
CA VAL A 13 16.89 -2.44 -2.05
C VAL A 13 16.71 -2.51 -0.55
N ALA A 14 17.77 -2.23 0.21
CA ALA A 14 17.69 -2.27 1.66
C ALA A 14 16.66 -1.28 2.22
N LEU A 15 15.92 -1.71 3.24
CA LEU A 15 15.12 -0.80 4.04
C LEU A 15 16.01 0.29 4.67
N PRO A 16 15.51 1.53 4.84
CA PRO A 16 16.21 2.56 5.59
C PRO A 16 16.66 2.06 6.98
N LYS A 17 17.86 2.46 7.44
CA LYS A 17 18.40 2.06 8.76
C LYS A 17 17.44 2.32 9.93
N HIS A 18 16.61 3.35 9.82
CA HIS A 18 15.60 3.73 10.81
C HIS A 18 14.19 3.64 10.24
N PHE A 19 13.92 2.61 9.42
CA PHE A 19 12.61 2.41 8.83
C PHE A 19 11.52 2.31 9.90
N ASN A 20 10.44 3.05 9.69
CA ASN A 20 9.25 3.07 10.53
C ASN A 20 8.04 2.78 9.64
N ILE A 21 7.10 1.97 10.13
CA ILE A 21 5.87 1.63 9.40
C ILE A 21 5.06 2.88 8.96
N LYS A 22 5.21 4.02 9.65
CA LYS A 22 4.67 5.33 9.25
C LYS A 22 5.15 5.82 7.89
N ALA A 23 6.24 5.28 7.34
CA ALA A 23 6.65 5.57 5.97
C ALA A 23 5.68 4.99 4.91
N LEU A 24 4.82 4.04 5.31
CA LEU A 24 3.92 3.32 4.41
C LEU A 24 2.51 3.92 4.34
N TYR A 25 2.21 4.94 5.13
CA TYR A 25 0.89 5.58 5.15
C TYR A 25 1.00 7.04 5.57
N ASN A 26 -0.07 7.80 5.38
CA ASN A 26 -0.17 9.17 5.84
C ASN A 26 -0.82 9.22 7.23
N PRO A 27 -0.05 9.43 8.32
CA PRO A 27 -0.59 9.47 9.67
C PRO A 27 -1.45 10.72 9.94
N ASN A 28 -1.54 11.67 9.01
CA ASN A 28 -2.31 12.90 9.15
C ASN A 28 -3.65 12.87 8.39
N ARG A 29 -3.98 11.77 7.70
CA ARG A 29 -5.28 11.62 7.02
C ARG A 29 -6.37 11.38 8.09
N GLN A 30 -7.38 12.23 8.13
CA GLN A 30 -8.30 12.54 9.27
C GLN A 30 -9.00 11.37 9.99
N THR A 31 -8.94 10.14 9.49
CA THR A 31 -9.45 8.93 10.14
C THR A 31 -8.31 8.21 10.89
N VAL A 32 -7.89 8.78 12.01
CA VAL A 32 -6.86 8.16 12.88
C VAL A 32 -7.41 7.93 14.27
N TYR A 33 -7.57 6.65 14.62
CA TYR A 33 -7.73 6.26 16.01
C TYR A 33 -6.35 5.98 16.61
N ALA A 34 -6.01 6.64 17.71
CA ALA A 34 -4.70 6.45 18.37
C ALA A 34 -4.40 4.97 18.70
N SER A 35 -5.44 4.19 19.01
CA SER A 35 -5.34 2.75 19.27
C SER A 35 -4.96 1.94 18.03
N GLU A 36 -5.40 2.34 16.83
CA GLU A 36 -5.03 1.66 15.58
C GLU A 36 -3.58 1.94 15.20
N MET A 37 -3.13 3.18 15.37
CA MET A 37 -1.73 3.55 15.17
C MET A 37 -0.81 2.84 16.16
N TRP A 38 -1.19 2.77 17.43
CA TRP A 38 -0.42 2.01 18.42
C TRP A 38 -0.36 0.53 18.06
N PHE A 39 -1.51 -0.07 17.74
CA PHE A 39 -1.62 -1.49 17.43
C PHE A 39 -0.72 -1.93 16.26
N ILE A 40 -0.76 -1.20 15.14
CA ILE A 40 0.06 -1.55 13.96
C ILE A 40 1.55 -1.33 14.21
N GLU A 41 1.92 -0.30 14.97
CA GLU A 41 3.31 -0.08 15.39
C GLU A 41 3.84 -1.24 16.25
N GLU A 42 3.05 -1.72 17.21
CA GLU A 42 3.42 -2.87 18.04
C GLU A 42 3.52 -4.16 17.23
N CYS A 43 2.59 -4.39 16.30
CA CYS A 43 2.68 -5.54 15.37
C CYS A 43 3.96 -5.48 14.52
N PHE A 44 4.34 -4.29 14.06
CA PHE A 44 5.58 -4.11 13.30
C PHE A 44 6.82 -4.38 14.16
N LYS A 45 6.91 -3.82 15.36
CA LYS A 45 8.02 -4.07 16.30
C LYS A 45 8.13 -5.56 16.68
N ALA A 46 7.00 -6.25 16.80
CA ALA A 46 6.94 -7.68 17.07
C ALA A 46 7.30 -8.56 15.85
N GLY A 47 7.60 -7.97 14.70
CA GLY A 47 8.02 -8.69 13.49
C GLY A 47 6.89 -9.46 12.81
N PHE A 48 5.64 -8.99 12.92
CA PHE A 48 4.47 -9.66 12.32
C PHE A 48 4.31 -9.45 10.82
N PHE A 49 5.19 -8.67 10.20
CA PHE A 49 5.19 -8.41 8.77
C PHE A 49 6.57 -8.73 8.20
N ASP A 50 6.60 -9.36 7.03
CA ASP A 50 7.79 -9.40 6.20
C ASP A 50 7.67 -8.27 5.17
N ILE A 51 8.67 -7.38 5.16
CA ILE A 51 8.65 -6.16 4.33
C ILE A 51 9.89 -6.14 3.46
N HIS A 52 9.65 -6.09 2.15
CA HIS A 52 10.66 -5.96 1.12
C HIS A 52 10.47 -4.64 0.39
N LYS A 53 11.56 -3.96 0.06
CA LYS A 53 11.52 -2.69 -0.66
C LYS A 53 12.15 -2.89 -2.02
N TYR A 54 11.46 -2.41 -3.05
CA TYR A 54 11.90 -2.52 -4.43
C TYR A 54 11.95 -1.14 -5.07
N GLU A 55 12.98 -0.91 -5.87
CA GLU A 55 12.99 0.18 -6.83
C GLU A 55 12.35 -0.31 -8.13
N ILE A 56 11.32 0.40 -8.60
CA ILE A 56 10.59 0.02 -9.80
C ILE A 56 11.25 0.66 -11.02
N ASN A 57 11.74 -0.18 -11.91
CA ASN A 57 12.32 0.26 -13.17
C ASN A 57 11.21 0.72 -14.13
N ILE A 58 11.24 1.99 -14.51
CA ILE A 58 10.29 2.57 -15.45
C ILE A 58 11.04 2.86 -16.75
N ALA A 59 10.64 2.17 -17.82
CA ALA A 59 11.16 2.47 -19.14
C ALA A 59 10.75 3.91 -19.56
N PRO A 60 11.55 4.60 -20.38
CA PRO A 60 11.19 5.91 -20.89
C PRO A 60 9.78 5.91 -21.51
N LEU A 61 8.92 6.80 -21.02
CA LEU A 61 7.53 6.91 -21.47
C LEU A 61 7.46 7.82 -22.71
N SER A 62 6.58 7.47 -23.66
CA SER A 62 6.33 8.33 -24.81
C SER A 62 5.52 9.57 -24.42
N ASP A 63 5.61 10.65 -25.20
CA ASP A 63 4.85 11.89 -24.97
C ASP A 63 3.35 11.66 -24.84
N THR A 64 2.79 10.73 -25.62
CA THR A 64 1.37 10.37 -25.54
C THR A 64 1.03 9.78 -24.17
N ILE A 65 1.88 8.90 -23.66
CA ILE A 65 1.69 8.27 -22.34
C ILE A 65 1.87 9.31 -21.23
N LEU A 66 2.84 10.21 -21.34
CA LEU A 66 3.05 11.30 -20.38
C LEU A 66 1.84 12.25 -20.30
N ARG A 67 1.15 12.50 -21.41
CA ARG A 67 -0.10 13.29 -21.41
C ARG A 67 -1.24 12.54 -20.72
N GLN A 68 -1.38 11.23 -20.97
CA GLN A 68 -2.39 10.39 -20.31
C GLN A 68 -2.13 10.28 -18.81
N GLN A 69 -0.87 10.18 -18.41
CA GLN A 69 -0.45 10.07 -17.00
C GLN A 69 -1.01 11.22 -16.16
N ARG A 70 -1.00 12.47 -16.64
CA ARG A 70 -1.56 13.60 -15.88
C ARG A 70 -3.05 13.45 -15.58
N ILE A 71 -3.82 12.97 -16.54
CA ILE A 71 -5.27 12.74 -16.37
C ILE A 71 -5.51 11.60 -15.38
N GLU A 72 -4.74 10.52 -15.53
CA GLU A 72 -4.85 9.34 -14.67
C GLU A 72 -4.41 9.62 -13.23
N ILE A 73 -3.34 10.39 -13.02
CA ILE A 73 -2.92 10.83 -11.68
C ILE A 73 -4.06 11.58 -11.01
N MET A 74 -4.71 12.52 -11.71
CA MET A 74 -5.84 13.26 -11.16
C MET A 74 -7.04 12.35 -10.83
N ARG A 75 -7.28 11.30 -11.63
CA ARG A 75 -8.32 10.28 -11.37
C ARG A 75 -8.00 9.42 -10.15
N LEU A 76 -6.72 9.09 -9.94
CA LEU A 76 -6.26 8.25 -8.84
C LEU A 76 -6.18 8.99 -7.50
N LYS A 77 -6.26 10.32 -7.48
CA LYS A 77 -6.24 11.10 -6.23
C LYS A 77 -7.53 10.89 -5.44
N ASP A 78 -7.41 10.58 -4.15
CA ASP A 78 -8.56 10.53 -3.25
C ASP A 78 -8.98 11.93 -2.77
N TYR A 79 -8.07 12.92 -2.83
CA TYR A 79 -8.31 14.29 -2.41
C TYR A 79 -7.38 15.27 -3.13
N SER A 80 -7.81 16.54 -3.22
CA SER A 80 -7.14 17.55 -4.06
C SER A 80 -5.69 17.85 -3.66
N ARG A 81 -5.37 17.77 -2.36
CA ARG A 81 -4.03 18.03 -1.79
C ARG A 81 -3.13 16.79 -1.72
N GLU A 82 -3.55 15.67 -2.28
CA GLU A 82 -2.73 14.46 -2.29
C GLU A 82 -1.45 14.69 -3.12
N ASN A 83 -0.32 14.19 -2.63
CA ASN A 83 0.99 14.42 -3.25
C ASN A 83 1.04 13.73 -4.63
N GLU A 84 1.13 14.54 -5.69
CA GLU A 84 1.07 14.07 -7.08
C GLU A 84 2.24 13.17 -7.46
N PHE A 85 3.40 13.33 -6.82
CA PHE A 85 4.55 12.46 -7.03
C PHE A 85 4.25 11.04 -6.54
N ILE A 86 3.73 10.90 -5.33
CA ILE A 86 3.35 9.60 -4.76
C ILE A 86 2.26 8.92 -5.61
N ILE A 87 1.29 9.69 -6.10
CA ILE A 87 0.25 9.16 -6.98
C ILE A 87 0.80 8.83 -8.38
N GLY A 88 1.77 9.61 -8.87
CA GLY A 88 2.54 9.29 -10.07
C GLY A 88 3.27 7.95 -9.93
N SER A 89 3.91 7.71 -8.79
CA SER A 89 4.55 6.43 -8.47
C SER A 89 3.57 5.25 -8.42
N LEU A 90 2.38 5.44 -7.83
CA LEU A 90 1.30 4.45 -7.89
C LEU A 90 0.92 4.14 -9.35
N TRP A 91 0.68 5.18 -10.16
CA TRP A 91 0.32 5.01 -11.56
C TRP A 91 1.43 4.31 -12.34
N ASN A 92 2.70 4.68 -12.12
CA ASN A 92 3.85 4.08 -12.78
C ASN A 92 3.92 2.57 -12.49
N LEU A 93 3.75 2.17 -11.23
CA LEU A 93 3.72 0.76 -10.85
C LEU A 93 2.59 0.00 -11.56
N ILE A 94 1.37 0.55 -11.54
CA ILE A 94 0.22 -0.05 -12.24
C ILE A 94 0.49 -0.16 -13.74
N HIS A 95 1.04 0.89 -14.34
CA HIS A 95 1.37 0.94 -15.76
C HIS A 95 2.38 -0.14 -16.15
N VAL A 96 3.46 -0.29 -15.38
CA VAL A 96 4.49 -1.30 -15.61
C VAL A 96 3.93 -2.73 -15.48
N ILE A 97 3.04 -2.99 -14.52
CA ILE A 97 2.37 -4.28 -14.37
C ILE A 97 1.50 -4.59 -15.60
N LYS A 98 0.70 -3.61 -16.07
CA LYS A 98 -0.13 -3.75 -17.28
C LYS A 98 0.70 -3.99 -18.53
N GLN A 99 1.80 -3.23 -18.71
CA GLN A 99 2.72 -3.40 -19.84
C GLN A 99 3.37 -4.79 -19.85
N SER A 100 3.55 -5.40 -18.68
CA SER A 100 4.05 -6.77 -18.56
C SER A 100 2.99 -7.84 -18.84
N GLY A 101 1.79 -7.45 -19.28
CA GLY A 101 0.72 -8.35 -19.71
C GLY A 101 -0.20 -8.82 -18.60
N PHE A 102 -0.13 -8.23 -17.41
CA PHE A 102 -1.01 -8.60 -16.29
C PHE A 102 -2.25 -7.72 -16.23
N GLU A 103 -3.38 -8.35 -15.89
CA GLU A 103 -4.62 -7.65 -15.59
C GLU A 103 -4.51 -6.88 -14.27
N VAL A 104 -4.95 -5.62 -14.28
CA VAL A 104 -5.03 -4.78 -13.08
C VAL A 104 -6.42 -4.16 -13.01
N VAL A 105 -7.09 -4.36 -11.88
CA VAL A 105 -8.39 -3.77 -11.54
C VAL A 105 -8.14 -2.48 -10.76
N GLU A 106 -8.72 -1.33 -11.16
CA GLU A 106 -8.43 0.00 -10.61
C GLU A 106 -9.63 0.74 -9.99
N SER A 107 -10.82 0.12 -10.00
CA SER A 107 -11.99 0.64 -9.26
C SER A 107 -13.07 -0.42 -9.06
N GLY A 108 -13.97 -0.14 -8.10
CA GLY A 108 -15.20 -0.91 -7.88
C GLY A 108 -15.12 -1.93 -6.74
N ASP A 109 -16.24 -2.59 -6.49
CA ASP A 109 -16.42 -3.57 -5.41
C ASP A 109 -15.54 -4.82 -5.54
N SER A 110 -14.87 -4.97 -6.69
CA SER A 110 -13.92 -6.05 -6.99
C SER A 110 -12.53 -5.84 -6.37
N ILE A 111 -12.23 -4.67 -5.80
CA ILE A 111 -10.95 -4.41 -5.14
C ILE A 111 -11.04 -4.72 -3.64
N PRO A 112 -10.24 -5.66 -3.12
CA PRO A 112 -10.24 -5.95 -1.69
C PRO A 112 -9.57 -4.84 -0.87
N GLY A 113 -10.03 -4.70 0.38
CA GLY A 113 -9.29 -4.03 1.44
C GLY A 113 -8.99 -2.54 1.26
N TYR A 114 -9.87 -1.72 0.65
CA TYR A 114 -9.62 -0.29 0.38
C TYR A 114 -8.35 0.00 -0.45
N ALA A 115 -7.85 -1.01 -1.18
CA ALA A 115 -6.74 -0.80 -2.10
C ALA A 115 -7.15 0.09 -3.28
N ARG A 116 -6.19 0.70 -3.97
CA ARG A 116 -6.46 1.48 -5.19
C ARG A 116 -6.39 0.64 -6.46
N ALA A 117 -5.61 -0.43 -6.43
CA ALA A 117 -5.59 -1.39 -7.51
C ALA A 117 -5.40 -2.81 -6.99
N TYR A 118 -5.78 -3.79 -7.80
CA TYR A 118 -5.66 -5.20 -7.49
C TYR A 118 -5.16 -5.98 -8.71
N VAL A 119 -4.19 -6.88 -8.48
CA VAL A 119 -3.67 -7.81 -9.49
C VAL A 119 -4.13 -9.22 -9.15
N PRO A 120 -5.22 -9.72 -9.77
CA PRO A 120 -5.82 -11.00 -9.39
C PRO A 120 -4.88 -12.19 -9.48
N ALA A 121 -4.02 -12.18 -10.51
CA ALA A 121 -3.05 -13.25 -10.74
C ALA A 121 -2.07 -13.45 -9.57
N TRP A 122 -1.83 -12.40 -8.78
CA TRP A 122 -0.85 -12.40 -7.69
C TRP A 122 -1.48 -12.30 -6.31
N LYS A 123 -2.80 -12.08 -6.24
CA LYS A 123 -3.49 -11.69 -5.01
C LYS A 123 -2.81 -10.47 -4.39
N LEU A 124 -2.56 -9.44 -5.21
CA LEU A 124 -1.78 -8.28 -4.81
C LEU A 124 -2.65 -7.03 -4.80
N MET A 125 -2.84 -6.47 -3.62
CA MET A 125 -3.42 -5.15 -3.41
C MET A 125 -2.35 -4.08 -3.53
N ILE A 126 -2.65 -2.99 -4.23
CA ILE A 126 -1.73 -1.89 -4.47
C ILE A 126 -2.36 -0.60 -3.97
N SER A 127 -1.61 0.13 -3.14
CA SER A 127 -2.00 1.43 -2.62
C SER A 127 -0.84 2.41 -2.57
N PRO A 128 -1.09 3.73 -2.55
CA PRO A 128 -0.06 4.72 -2.32
C PRO A 128 0.20 4.94 -0.82
N SER A 129 1.40 5.41 -0.47
CA SER A 129 1.75 5.76 0.91
C SER A 129 1.02 6.99 1.46
N THR A 130 0.14 7.63 0.68
CA THR A 130 -0.73 8.73 1.11
C THR A 130 -2.04 8.26 1.74
N GLN A 131 -2.34 6.96 1.73
CA GLN A 131 -3.53 6.38 2.37
C GLN A 131 -3.55 6.53 3.89
N SER A 132 -4.74 6.41 4.49
CA SER A 132 -4.87 6.49 5.95
C SER A 132 -4.38 5.22 6.63
N ILE A 133 -4.12 5.30 7.93
CA ILE A 133 -3.74 4.13 8.71
C ILE A 133 -4.84 3.07 8.77
N THR A 134 -6.10 3.50 8.81
CA THR A 134 -7.26 2.60 8.81
C THR A 134 -7.30 1.81 7.50
N ASP A 135 -7.07 2.47 6.35
CA ASP A 135 -7.04 1.80 5.04
C ASP A 135 -5.93 0.74 5.00
N ILE A 136 -4.71 1.09 5.44
CA ILE A 136 -3.57 0.15 5.49
C ILE A 136 -3.87 -1.02 6.43
N LEU A 137 -4.49 -0.78 7.59
CA LEU A 137 -4.91 -1.85 8.47
C LEU A 137 -5.93 -2.77 7.80
N HIS A 138 -6.94 -2.22 7.13
CA HIS A 138 -7.90 -3.03 6.39
C HIS A 138 -7.24 -3.88 5.31
N MET A 139 -6.28 -3.34 4.57
CA MET A 139 -5.47 -4.11 3.62
C MET A 139 -4.72 -5.24 4.34
N LEU A 140 -3.99 -4.95 5.43
CA LEU A 140 -3.15 -5.95 6.14
C LEU A 140 -3.94 -7.13 6.67
N THR A 141 -5.25 -6.94 6.87
CA THR A 141 -6.16 -7.92 7.42
C THR A 141 -6.80 -8.82 6.37
N GLN A 142 -6.68 -8.49 5.08
CA GLN A 142 -7.15 -9.35 3.99
C GLN A 142 -6.28 -10.61 3.96
N LYS A 143 -6.86 -11.70 4.44
CA LYS A 143 -6.15 -12.97 4.57
C LYS A 143 -5.82 -13.51 3.19
N ASP A 144 -4.61 -14.05 3.03
CA ASP A 144 -4.11 -14.68 1.80
C ASP A 144 -3.84 -13.68 0.66
N GLU A 145 -3.95 -12.37 0.92
CA GLU A 145 -3.61 -11.27 0.02
C GLU A 145 -2.24 -10.68 0.38
N LYS A 146 -1.50 -10.24 -0.64
CA LYS A 146 -0.28 -9.44 -0.53
C LYS A 146 -0.60 -7.97 -0.66
N ILE A 147 0.29 -7.15 -0.10
CA ILE A 147 0.17 -5.70 -0.17
C ILE A 147 1.40 -5.11 -0.82
N CYS A 148 1.18 -4.14 -1.69
CA CYS A 148 2.21 -3.29 -2.23
C CYS A 148 1.86 -1.83 -1.96
N ILE A 149 2.73 -1.13 -1.23
CA ILE A 149 2.63 0.31 -1.02
C ILE A 149 3.60 1.03 -1.93
N ALA A 150 3.08 1.75 -2.92
CA ALA A 150 3.86 2.58 -3.83
C ALA A 150 4.13 3.96 -3.23
N THR A 151 5.34 4.47 -3.44
CA THR A 151 5.74 5.82 -3.04
C THR A 151 6.83 6.38 -3.94
N SER A 152 7.11 7.67 -3.80
CA SER A 152 8.24 8.34 -4.45
C SER A 152 9.34 8.62 -3.42
N GLU A 153 10.59 8.28 -3.78
CA GLU A 153 11.78 8.69 -3.03
C GLU A 153 12.66 9.58 -3.90
N TYR A 154 13.36 10.53 -3.26
CA TYR A 154 14.22 11.50 -3.95
C TYR A 154 15.68 11.26 -3.59
N TYR A 155 16.51 11.16 -4.61
CA TYR A 155 17.97 11.11 -4.49
C TYR A 155 18.56 12.31 -5.23
N GLY A 156 18.64 13.45 -4.54
CA GLY A 156 18.96 14.73 -5.19
C GLY A 156 17.78 15.24 -6.01
N SER A 157 17.98 15.45 -7.32
CA SER A 157 16.93 15.84 -8.27
C SER A 157 16.12 14.67 -8.81
N ASP A 158 16.58 13.44 -8.61
CA ASP A 158 16.04 12.28 -9.29
C ASP A 158 14.95 11.64 -8.42
N GLU A 159 13.72 11.67 -8.94
CA GLU A 159 12.57 10.98 -8.36
C GLU A 159 12.60 9.51 -8.79
N LYS A 160 12.46 8.61 -7.81
CA LYS A 160 12.36 7.18 -8.03
C LYS A 160 11.03 6.63 -7.52
N THR A 161 10.40 5.79 -8.32
CA THR A 161 9.24 5.00 -7.90
C THR A 161 9.72 3.81 -7.09
N VAL A 162 9.24 3.73 -5.85
CA VAL A 162 9.58 2.70 -4.88
C VAL A 162 8.32 1.96 -4.48
N ALA A 163 8.43 0.66 -4.28
CA ALA A 163 7.35 -0.20 -3.81
C ALA A 163 7.76 -0.97 -2.56
N TYR A 164 6.95 -0.89 -1.51
CA TYR A 164 7.07 -1.72 -0.32
C TYR A 164 6.11 -2.89 -0.45
N PHE A 165 6.66 -4.09 -0.63
CA PHE A 165 5.92 -5.33 -0.66
C PHE A 165 5.83 -5.89 0.76
N ILE A 166 4.61 -6.10 1.25
CA ILE A 166 4.31 -6.45 2.64
C ILE A 166 3.51 -7.74 2.66
N GLU A 167 3.97 -8.70 3.43
CA GLU A 167 3.23 -9.92 3.73
C GLU A 167 2.94 -10.02 5.23
N SER A 168 1.66 -10.19 5.58
CA SER A 168 1.21 -10.42 6.95
C SER A 168 1.50 -11.86 7.40
N LYS A 169 2.21 -12.02 8.51
CA LYS A 169 2.42 -13.34 9.10
C LYS A 169 1.12 -13.86 9.73
N PRO A 170 0.91 -15.19 9.82
CA PRO A 170 -0.31 -15.78 10.40
C PRO A 170 -0.65 -15.27 11.81
N GLN A 171 0.36 -14.89 12.60
CA GLN A 171 0.22 -14.33 13.95
C GLN A 171 -0.52 -12.99 13.94
N PHE A 172 -0.30 -12.14 12.93
CA PHE A 172 -0.96 -10.84 12.80
C PHE A 172 -2.48 -10.99 12.84
N HIS A 173 -3.04 -11.88 12.01
CA HIS A 173 -4.48 -12.06 11.92
C HIS A 173 -5.11 -12.59 13.22
N LYS A 174 -4.36 -13.38 14.01
CA LYS A 174 -4.84 -13.84 15.33
C LYS A 174 -4.93 -12.68 16.32
N VAL A 175 -3.88 -11.86 16.37
CA VAL A 175 -3.79 -10.72 17.28
C VAL A 175 -4.78 -9.61 16.88
N TYR A 176 -4.94 -9.34 15.59
CA TYR A 176 -5.94 -8.38 15.10
C TYR A 176 -7.38 -8.77 15.46
N LYS A 177 -7.74 -10.06 15.38
CA LYS A 177 -9.06 -10.53 15.82
C LYS A 177 -9.30 -10.30 17.31
N ALA A 178 -8.27 -10.43 18.14
CA ALA A 178 -8.37 -10.14 19.58
C ALA A 178 -8.58 -8.63 19.81
N PHE A 179 -7.79 -7.79 19.14
CA PHE A 179 -7.91 -6.33 19.18
C PHE A 179 -9.32 -5.85 18.80
N LEU A 180 -9.93 -6.40 17.74
CA LEU A 180 -11.29 -6.05 17.36
C LEU A 180 -12.34 -6.41 18.42
N ARG A 181 -12.18 -7.57 19.08
CA ARG A 181 -13.10 -8.00 20.17
C ARG A 181 -13.01 -7.07 21.37
N GLU A 182 -11.80 -6.62 21.69
CA GLU A 182 -11.56 -5.65 22.77
C GLU A 182 -12.21 -4.31 22.46
N LYS A 183 -11.99 -3.73 21.26
CA LYS A 183 -12.66 -2.50 20.83
C LYS A 183 -14.20 -2.61 20.87
N ALA A 184 -14.74 -3.76 20.46
CA ALA A 184 -16.18 -4.00 20.51
C ALA A 184 -16.71 -4.05 21.96
N SER A 185 -15.97 -4.68 22.87
CA SER A 185 -16.34 -4.74 24.29
C SER A 185 -16.28 -3.36 24.96
N GLU A 186 -15.29 -2.54 24.64
CA GLU A 186 -15.19 -1.17 25.16
C GLU A 186 -16.34 -0.29 24.69
N ARG A 187 -16.70 -0.36 23.40
CA ARG A 187 -17.87 0.35 22.85
C ARG A 187 -19.16 -0.06 23.54
N ALA A 188 -19.38 -1.36 23.72
CA ALA A 188 -20.55 -1.88 24.42
C ALA A 188 -20.62 -1.42 25.89
N LYS A 189 -19.48 -1.21 26.57
CA LYS A 189 -19.47 -0.66 27.94
C LYS A 189 -19.86 0.82 27.98
N ILE A 190 -19.49 1.59 26.97
CA ILE A 190 -19.82 3.02 26.86
C ILE A 190 -21.28 3.21 26.49
N GLU A 191 -21.84 2.37 25.61
CA GLU A 191 -23.25 2.46 25.17
C GLU A 191 -24.26 1.97 26.22
N ASN A 192 -23.81 1.24 27.25
CA ASN A 192 -24.62 0.79 28.38
C ASN A 192 -24.46 1.68 29.63
N LEU A 193 -23.83 2.85 29.51
CA LEU A 193 -23.73 3.92 30.51
C LEU A 193 -24.56 5.13 30.09
#